data_AF-A0A964DEH9-F1
#
_entry.id   AF-A0A964DEH9-F1
#
_cell.length_a   1.000
_cell.length_b   1.000
_cell.length_c   1.000
_cell.angle_alpha   90.00
_cell.angle_beta   90.00
_cell.angle_gamma   90.00
#
_symmetry.space_group_name_H-M   'P 1'
#
loop_
_entity.id
_entity.type
_entity.pdbx_description
1 polymer ?
#
loop_
_entity_poly.entity_id
_entity_poly.type
_entity_poly.pdbx_seq_one_letter_code
_entity_poly.pdbx_strand_id
1 'polypeptide(L)'
;MKLISHIVLTIGHSTRTLDVFISLLHAHSVTMVVDIRTIPRSRHNPQFNSETLPGNLRTAGIGYTHMAGLGGLRHARKDSSNMGWHNLSFRGFADYMQTEEFEKNLEELIHLAKSEQIAL
;
A
#
# COMPACT_ATOMS: atom_id res chain seq x y z
N MET A 1 -27.99 -2.53 8.83
CA MET A 1 -27.24 -3.34 7.83
C MET A 1 -26.12 -2.45 7.29
N LYS A 2 -24.87 -2.68 7.69
CA LYS A 2 -23.73 -1.87 7.22
C LYS A 2 -23.47 -2.33 5.79
N LEU A 3 -23.68 -1.46 4.79
CA LEU A 3 -23.27 -1.73 3.41
C LEU A 3 -21.77 -2.06 3.47
N ILE A 4 -21.39 -3.28 3.06
CA ILE A 4 -19.99 -3.67 3.00
C ILE A 4 -19.40 -2.91 1.81
N SER A 5 -18.86 -1.73 2.08
CA SER A 5 -18.21 -0.90 1.08
C SER A 5 -16.77 -1.39 0.92
N HIS A 6 -16.36 -1.73 -0.31
CA HIS A 6 -14.95 -2.03 -0.66
C HIS A 6 -14.10 -0.75 -0.68
N ILE A 7 -14.15 0.05 0.39
CA ILE A 7 -13.42 1.30 0.46
C ILE A 7 -12.00 0.98 0.88
N VAL A 8 -11.07 1.32 -0.01
CA VAL A 8 -9.63 1.31 0.27
C VAL A 8 -9.20 2.77 0.39
N LEU A 9 -8.69 3.16 1.55
CA LEU A 9 -8.14 4.49 1.77
C LEU A 9 -6.68 4.52 1.31
N THR A 10 -6.15 5.71 1.07
CA THR A 10 -4.71 5.90 0.77
C THR A 10 -4.12 6.88 1.77
N ILE A 11 -2.88 6.65 2.19
CA ILE A 11 -2.17 7.50 3.12
C ILE A 11 -0.69 7.62 2.78
N GLY A 12 -0.27 8.82 2.43
CA GLY A 12 1.16 9.16 2.35
C GLY A 12 1.70 9.68 3.69
N HIS A 13 2.89 9.27 4.10
CA HIS A 13 3.53 9.82 5.30
C HIS A 13 4.26 11.15 5.05
N SER A 14 4.82 11.37 3.84
CA SER A 14 5.66 12.55 3.54
C SER A 14 6.70 12.79 4.64
N THR A 15 6.78 13.99 5.22
CA THR A 15 7.61 14.35 6.39
C THR A 15 6.80 14.48 7.69
N ARG A 16 5.60 13.88 7.76
CA ARG A 16 4.77 13.91 8.98
C ARG A 16 5.45 13.14 10.11
N THR A 17 5.19 13.57 11.34
CA THR A 17 5.54 12.76 12.52
C THR A 17 4.67 11.52 12.57
N LEU A 18 5.13 10.51 13.31
CA LEU A 18 4.39 9.27 13.53
C LEU A 18 3.04 9.53 14.20
N ASP A 19 2.98 10.43 15.18
CA ASP A 19 1.74 10.75 15.91
C ASP A 19 0.68 11.36 15.00
N VAL A 20 1.08 12.26 14.10
CA VAL A 20 0.17 12.84 13.10
C VAL A 20 -0.32 11.76 12.14
N PHE A 21 0.55 10.86 11.70
CA PHE A 21 0.17 9.73 10.84
C PHE A 21 -0.86 8.82 11.52
N ILE A 22 -0.62 8.41 12.78
CA ILE A 22 -1.55 7.59 13.55
C ILE A 22 -2.88 8.32 13.80
N SER A 23 -2.83 9.62 14.09
CA SER A 23 -4.04 10.43 14.28
C SER A 23 -4.93 10.46 13.04
N LEU A 24 -4.33 10.55 11.84
CA LEU A 24 -5.07 10.49 10.57
C LEU A 24 -5.72 9.11 10.36
N LEU A 25 -5.01 8.03 10.68
CA LEU A 25 -5.57 6.67 10.61
C LEU A 25 -6.80 6.53 11.52
N HIS A 26 -6.70 6.98 12.77
CA HIS A 26 -7.83 6.94 13.71
C HIS A 26 -8.99 7.85 13.29
N ALA A 27 -8.71 9.05 12.78
CA ALA A 27 -9.74 9.97 12.30
C ALA A 27 -10.61 9.35 11.19
N HIS A 28 -10.03 8.45 10.39
CA HIS A 28 -10.73 7.68 9.37
C HIS A 28 -11.09 6.25 9.81
N SER A 29 -10.95 5.93 11.10
CA SER A 29 -11.25 4.62 11.69
C SER A 29 -10.51 3.46 11.01
N VAL A 30 -9.33 3.70 10.45
CA VAL A 30 -8.50 2.65 9.84
C VAL A 30 -8.10 1.64 10.90
N THR A 31 -8.35 0.36 10.60
CA THR A 31 -8.01 -0.77 11.48
C THR A 31 -6.73 -1.46 11.02
N MET A 32 -6.32 -1.28 9.76
CA MET A 32 -5.12 -1.91 9.22
C MET A 32 -4.42 -1.05 8.16
N VAL A 33 -3.10 -0.93 8.28
CA VAL A 33 -2.24 -0.38 7.21
C VAL A 33 -1.72 -1.53 6.35
N VAL A 34 -1.89 -1.41 5.04
CA VAL A 34 -1.35 -2.35 4.05
C VAL A 34 -0.21 -1.66 3.34
N ASP A 35 1.02 -1.94 3.74
CA ASP A 35 2.19 -1.37 3.10
C ASP A 35 2.43 -2.06 1.74
N ILE A 36 2.20 -1.35 0.65
CA ILE A 36 2.43 -1.88 -0.70
C ILE A 36 3.84 -1.58 -1.22
N ARG A 37 4.68 -0.88 -0.46
CA ARG A 37 6.00 -0.46 -0.93
C ARG A 37 6.87 -1.69 -1.16
N THR A 38 7.42 -1.83 -2.37
CA THR A 38 8.37 -2.92 -2.67
C THR A 38 9.59 -2.90 -1.75
N ILE A 39 10.03 -1.70 -1.34
CA ILE A 39 11.10 -1.50 -0.36
C ILE A 39 10.58 -0.55 0.73
N PRO A 40 10.04 -1.07 1.85
CA PRO A 40 9.46 -0.26 2.92
C PRO A 40 10.54 0.30 3.87
N ARG A 41 11.55 0.98 3.29
CA ARG A 41 12.73 1.50 4.02
C ARG A 41 13.08 2.90 3.57
N SER A 42 13.35 3.77 4.54
CA SER A 42 13.83 5.13 4.35
C SER A 42 14.90 5.47 5.39
N ARG A 43 15.95 6.15 4.93
CA ARG A 43 16.97 6.75 5.82
C ARG A 43 16.47 8.06 6.45
N HIS A 44 15.64 8.81 5.73
CA HIS A 44 15.14 10.10 6.20
C HIS A 44 13.94 9.96 7.14
N ASN A 45 13.12 8.93 6.94
CA ASN A 45 11.94 8.68 7.77
C ASN A 45 11.95 7.25 8.35
N PRO A 46 12.93 6.92 9.22
CA PRO A 46 13.12 5.56 9.73
C PRO A 46 11.97 5.05 10.62
N GLN A 47 11.11 5.94 11.14
CA GLN A 47 9.90 5.60 11.90
C GLN A 47 8.81 4.91 11.06
N PHE A 48 8.89 5.02 9.73
CA PHE A 48 7.99 4.35 8.79
C PHE A 48 8.65 3.15 8.10
N ASN A 49 9.74 2.61 8.65
CA ASN A 49 10.37 1.41 8.10
C ASN A 49 9.64 0.15 8.56
N SER A 50 9.75 -0.93 7.79
CA SER A 50 9.17 -2.24 8.15
C SER A 50 9.62 -2.77 9.51
N GLU A 51 10.79 -2.36 10.01
CA GLU A 51 11.30 -2.77 11.32
C GLU A 51 10.66 -2.01 12.49
N THR A 52 10.07 -0.84 12.26
CA THR A 52 9.61 0.07 13.32
C THR A 52 8.10 0.30 13.28
N LEU A 53 7.54 0.55 12.09
CA LEU A 53 6.15 0.91 11.89
C LEU A 53 5.15 -0.12 12.45
N PRO A 54 5.34 -1.44 12.27
CA PRO A 54 4.37 -2.43 12.78
C PRO A 54 4.28 -2.42 14.32
N GLY A 55 5.41 -2.15 15.00
CA GLY A 55 5.47 -1.99 16.46
C GLY A 55 4.63 -0.81 16.93
N ASN A 56 4.81 0.33 16.27
CA ASN A 56 4.12 1.57 16.59
C ASN A 56 2.61 1.49 16.32
N LEU A 57 2.22 0.95 15.17
CA LEU A 57 0.81 0.77 14.81
C LEU A 57 0.10 -0.18 15.79
N ARG A 58 0.75 -1.30 16.16
CA ARG A 58 0.19 -2.24 17.14
C ARG A 58 -0.07 -1.58 18.49
N THR A 59 0.84 -0.74 18.97
CA THR A 59 0.64 0.03 20.22
C THR A 59 -0.57 0.97 20.13
N ALA A 60 -0.86 1.49 18.93
CA ALA A 60 -2.05 2.28 18.65
C ALA A 60 -3.31 1.44 18.34
N GLY A 61 -3.24 0.11 18.42
CA GLY A 61 -4.37 -0.79 18.11
C GLY A 61 -4.68 -0.92 16.61
N ILE A 62 -3.71 -0.62 15.74
CA ILE A 62 -3.82 -0.70 14.28
C ILE A 62 -2.98 -1.87 13.76
N GLY A 63 -3.56 -2.71 12.91
CA GLY A 63 -2.86 -3.80 12.25
C GLY A 63 -1.89 -3.32 11.16
N TYR A 64 -0.95 -4.19 10.79
CA TYR A 64 -0.02 -3.94 9.69
C TYR A 64 0.17 -5.23 8.88
N THR A 65 0.13 -5.11 7.57
CA THR A 65 0.58 -6.18 6.66
C THR A 65 1.39 -5.56 5.51
N HIS A 66 2.28 -6.35 4.91
CA HIS A 66 3.11 -5.92 3.78
C HIS A 66 2.72 -6.71 2.53
N MET A 67 2.30 -5.98 1.48
CA MET A 67 1.85 -6.54 0.20
C MET A 67 2.65 -5.93 -0.96
N ALA A 68 3.94 -6.26 -1.03
CA ALA A 68 4.86 -5.74 -2.06
C ALA A 68 4.43 -6.03 -3.52
N GLY A 69 3.54 -7.01 -3.71
CA GLY A 69 2.96 -7.36 -5.01
C GLY A 69 2.03 -6.28 -5.58
N LEU A 70 1.62 -5.28 -4.80
CA LEU A 70 0.88 -4.12 -5.30
C LEU A 70 1.75 -2.86 -5.47
N GLY A 71 3.07 -3.00 -5.24
CA GLY A 71 4.04 -1.92 -5.32
C GLY A 71 4.66 -1.70 -6.69
N GLY A 72 5.32 -0.54 -6.84
CA GLY A 72 6.07 -0.15 -8.04
C GLY A 72 7.41 -0.89 -8.21
N LEU A 73 8.44 -0.18 -8.72
CA LEU A 73 9.75 -0.75 -9.05
C LEU A 73 9.67 -1.96 -10.01
N ARG A 74 8.81 -1.84 -11.03
CA ARG A 74 8.65 -2.83 -12.09
C ARG A 74 9.40 -2.39 -13.35
N HIS A 75 9.87 -3.36 -14.13
CA HIS A 75 10.60 -3.12 -15.37
C HIS A 75 9.66 -3.22 -16.57
N ALA A 76 9.78 -2.27 -17.50
CA ALA A 76 9.05 -2.33 -18.76
C ALA A 76 9.47 -3.54 -19.59
N ARG A 77 8.48 -4.21 -20.19
CA ARG A 77 8.73 -5.27 -21.16
C ARG A 77 9.12 -4.64 -22.51
N LYS A 78 9.96 -5.35 -23.28
CA LYS A 78 10.38 -4.87 -24.62
C LYS A 78 9.21 -4.80 -25.59
N ASP A 79 8.24 -5.68 -25.43
CA ASP A 79 7.00 -5.83 -26.19
C ASP A 79 5.80 -5.20 -25.46
N SER A 80 6.04 -4.20 -24.62
CA SER A 80 4.98 -3.50 -23.88
C SER A 80 3.90 -2.94 -24.83
N SER A 81 2.64 -3.27 -24.55
CA SER A 81 1.48 -2.63 -25.18
C SER A 81 1.21 -1.22 -24.61
N ASN A 82 1.85 -0.87 -23.49
CA ASN A 82 1.63 0.36 -22.73
C ASN A 82 2.53 1.52 -23.18
N MET A 83 2.68 1.70 -24.51
CA MET A 83 3.61 2.65 -25.11
C MET A 83 3.29 4.13 -24.85
N GLY A 84 2.07 4.44 -24.37
CA GLY A 84 1.68 5.79 -23.96
C GLY A 84 2.41 6.31 -22.71
N TRP A 85 3.00 5.42 -21.89
CA TRP A 85 3.84 5.83 -20.76
C TRP A 85 5.25 6.14 -21.24
N HIS A 86 5.65 7.42 -21.18
CA HIS A 86 7.01 7.86 -21.48
C HIS A 86 8.02 7.48 -20.39
N ASN A 87 7.57 7.44 -19.12
CA ASN A 87 8.39 6.99 -18.01
C ASN A 87 8.45 5.45 -17.99
N LEU A 88 9.66 4.88 -18.06
CA LEU A 88 9.87 3.43 -18.13
C LEU A 88 9.36 2.69 -16.88
N SER A 89 9.46 3.29 -15.69
CA SER A 89 8.97 2.67 -14.46
C SER A 89 7.44 2.64 -14.41
N PHE A 90 6.77 3.69 -14.90
CA PHE A 90 5.29 3.69 -15.03
C PHE A 90 4.82 2.70 -16.09
N ARG A 91 5.53 2.61 -17.22
CA ARG A 91 5.29 1.57 -18.23
C ARG A 91 5.45 0.17 -17.64
N GLY A 92 6.55 -0.07 -16.91
CA GLY A 92 6.80 -1.35 -16.26
C GLY A 92 5.75 -1.72 -15.23
N PHE A 93 5.23 -0.74 -14.48
CA PHE A 93 4.12 -1.00 -13.57
C PHE A 93 2.82 -1.33 -14.34
N ALA A 94 2.51 -0.61 -15.42
CA ALA A 94 1.35 -0.91 -16.27
C ALA A 94 1.46 -2.29 -16.93
N ASP A 95 2.66 -2.71 -17.35
CA ASP A 95 2.91 -4.06 -17.86
C ASP A 95 2.68 -5.12 -16.78
N TYR A 96 3.17 -4.86 -15.56
CA TYR A 96 2.99 -5.75 -14.42
C TYR A 96 1.52 -5.90 -14.00
N MET A 97 0.73 -4.82 -14.08
CA MET A 97 -0.71 -4.85 -13.80
C MET A 97 -1.49 -5.82 -14.70
N GLN A 98 -0.92 -6.24 -15.84
CA GLN A 98 -1.52 -7.20 -16.77
C GLN A 98 -1.16 -8.67 -16.47
N THR A 99 -0.48 -8.94 -15.34
CA THR A 99 -0.05 -10.28 -14.95
C THR A 99 -1.02 -10.94 -13.98
N GLU A 100 -1.10 -12.28 -14.01
CA GLU A 100 -1.85 -13.05 -13.00
C GLU A 100 -1.34 -12.82 -11.58
N GLU A 101 -0.05 -12.48 -11.42
CA GLU A 101 0.52 -12.16 -10.11
C GLU A 101 -0.11 -10.90 -9.52
N PHE A 102 -0.23 -9.84 -10.32
CA PHE A 102 -0.88 -8.61 -9.88
C PHE A 102 -2.35 -8.85 -9.53
N GLU A 103 -3.06 -9.61 -10.37
CA GLU A 103 -4.46 -9.97 -10.13
C GLU A 103 -4.65 -10.70 -8.79
N LYS A 104 -3.83 -11.71 -8.48
CA LYS A 104 -3.87 -12.43 -7.20
C LYS A 104 -3.64 -11.52 -6.00
N ASN A 105 -2.66 -10.62 -6.08
CA ASN A 105 -2.40 -9.66 -5.00
C ASN A 105 -3.56 -8.66 -4.82
N LEU A 106 -4.19 -8.25 -5.93
CA LEU A 106 -5.35 -7.36 -5.90
C LEU A 106 -6.57 -8.04 -5.28
N GLU A 107 -6.82 -9.31 -5.63
CA GLU A 107 -7.87 -10.11 -5.02
C GLU A 107 -7.68 -10.23 -3.50
N GLU A 108 -6.47 -10.54 -3.05
CA GLU A 108 -6.15 -10.61 -1.62
C GLU A 108 -6.44 -9.27 -0.90
N LEU A 109 -6.09 -8.14 -1.52
CA LEU A 109 -6.42 -6.82 -0.99
C LEU A 109 -7.93 -6.58 -0.91
N ILE A 110 -8.67 -6.93 -1.96
CA ILE A 110 -10.13 -6.82 -2.01
C ILE A 110 -10.77 -7.69 -0.93
N HIS A 111 -10.25 -8.88 -0.70
CA HIS A 111 -10.71 -9.76 0.38
C HIS A 111 -10.48 -9.13 1.76
N LEU A 112 -9.31 -8.54 1.99
CA LEU A 112 -9.01 -7.85 3.24
C LEU A 112 -9.92 -6.63 3.46
N ALA A 113 -10.18 -5.85 2.41
CA ALA A 113 -11.07 -4.68 2.46
C ALA A 113 -12.55 -5.04 2.74
N LYS A 114 -12.93 -6.34 2.71
CA LYS A 114 -14.29 -6.78 3.10
C LYS A 114 -14.45 -6.93 4.61
N SER A 115 -13.37 -7.16 5.35
CA SER A 115 -13.38 -7.37 6.80
C SER A 115 -12.76 -6.23 7.60
N GLU A 116 -11.87 -5.46 6.98
CA GLU A 116 -11.08 -4.40 7.63
C GLU A 116 -11.29 -3.06 6.95
N GLN A 117 -11.19 -1.97 7.71
CA GLN A 117 -11.06 -0.64 7.10
C GLN A 117 -9.58 -0.36 6.88
N ILE A 118 -9.15 -0.47 5.62
CA ILE A 118 -7.73 -0.47 5.26
C ILE A 118 -7.26 0.87 4.68
N ALA A 119 -5.98 1.18 4.91
CA ALA A 119 -5.28 2.24 4.20
C ALA A 119 -3.98 1.71 3.56
N LEU A 120 -3.73 2.09 2.30
CA LEU A 120 -2.48 1.83 1.57
C LEU A 120 -1.46 2.95 1.78
#